data_AF-A0A7Y2E4V1-F1
#
_entry.id   AF-A0A7Y2E4V1-F1
#
_cell.length_a   1.000
_cell.length_b   1.000
_cell.length_c   1.000
_cell.angle_alpha   90.00
_cell.angle_beta   90.00
_cell.angle_gamma   90.00
#
_symmetry.space_group_name_H-M   'P 1'
#
loop_
_entity.id
_entity.type
_entity.pdbx_description
1 polymer ?
#
loop_
_entity_poly.entity_id
_entity_poly.type
_entity_poly.pdbx_seq_one_letter_code
_entity_poly.pdbx_strand_id
1 'polypeptide(L)'
;MAFALVLAITGKNRPTSKTKYLIAFHFSLLLVYILFLIGISSGQLSDEYKGLIFLIFFCSGIITFGWILRTEVNIILKIYFGLFVASAAGFLFSPSSTLYFIGSGNFQKPFMQEYPITDNLYLHEQQSMIKSSAKYPLYKVVRKTGSFNKALSRDLDFEGTVDSIWLIS
;
A
#
# COMPACT_ATOMS: atom_id res chain seq x y z
N MET A 1 -7.81 -2.23 -11.32
CA MET A 1 -8.60 -1.10 -11.87
C MET A 1 -9.20 -1.41 -13.24
N ALA A 2 -8.42 -1.91 -14.22
CA ALA A 2 -8.93 -2.30 -15.55
C ALA A 2 -10.13 -3.25 -15.49
N PHE A 3 -10.08 -4.29 -14.65
CA PHE A 3 -11.21 -5.22 -14.46
C PHE A 3 -12.51 -4.54 -13.99
N ALA A 4 -12.44 -3.59 -13.05
CA ALA A 4 -13.62 -2.85 -12.60
C ALA A 4 -14.20 -1.97 -13.70
N LEU A 5 -13.33 -1.36 -14.51
CA LEU A 5 -13.74 -0.58 -15.68
C LEU A 5 -14.42 -1.48 -16.73
N VAL A 6 -13.83 -2.64 -17.03
CA VAL A 6 -14.41 -3.64 -17.94
C VAL A 6 -15.77 -4.11 -17.43
N LEU A 7 -15.91 -4.38 -16.13
CA LEU A 7 -17.18 -4.78 -15.52
C LEU A 7 -18.22 -3.65 -15.58
N ALA A 8 -17.81 -2.40 -15.37
CA ALA A 8 -18.68 -1.23 -15.49
C ALA A 8 -19.18 -1.02 -16.93
N ILE A 9 -18.33 -1.26 -17.93
CA ILE A 9 -18.66 -1.11 -19.35
C ILE A 9 -19.54 -2.28 -19.84
N THR A 10 -19.23 -3.51 -19.45
CA THR A 10 -19.91 -4.73 -19.92
C THR A 10 -21.17 -5.09 -19.11
N GLY A 11 -21.38 -4.49 -17.95
CA GLY A 11 -22.40 -4.92 -16.97
C GLY A 11 -23.78 -4.27 -17.11
N LYS A 12 -24.38 -4.25 -18.30
CA LYS A 12 -25.78 -3.79 -18.43
C LYS A 12 -26.76 -4.89 -17.96
N ASN A 13 -27.77 -4.54 -17.16
CA ASN A 13 -28.88 -5.41 -16.74
C ASN A 13 -28.50 -6.74 -16.06
N ARG A 14 -27.56 -6.71 -15.11
CA ARG A 14 -27.15 -7.93 -14.38
C ARG A 14 -28.17 -8.33 -13.31
N PRO A 15 -28.35 -9.64 -13.06
CA PRO A 15 -29.30 -10.13 -12.07
C PRO A 15 -28.93 -9.66 -10.66
N THR A 16 -29.94 -9.24 -9.91
CA THR A 16 -29.80 -8.73 -8.54
C THR A 16 -29.31 -9.80 -7.56
N SER A 17 -29.57 -11.09 -7.79
CA SER A 17 -29.11 -12.16 -6.89
C SER A 17 -27.59 -12.27 -6.85
N LYS A 18 -26.90 -12.31 -8.01
CA LYS A 18 -25.43 -12.34 -8.11
C LYS A 18 -24.79 -11.12 -7.45
N THR A 19 -25.46 -9.98 -7.56
CA THR A 19 -24.99 -8.73 -6.96
C THR A 19 -25.01 -8.78 -5.43
N LYS A 20 -26.04 -9.41 -4.82
CA LYS A 20 -26.11 -9.59 -3.36
C LYS A 20 -24.96 -10.44 -2.83
N TYR A 21 -24.60 -11.53 -3.52
CA TYR A 21 -23.46 -12.37 -3.11
C TYR A 21 -22.14 -11.60 -3.14
N LEU A 22 -21.93 -10.77 -4.16
CA LEU A 22 -20.71 -9.98 -4.31
C LEU A 22 -20.59 -8.91 -3.21
N ILE A 23 -21.70 -8.26 -2.86
CA ILE A 23 -21.78 -7.33 -1.73
C ILE A 23 -21.53 -8.06 -0.40
N ALA A 24 -22.17 -9.22 -0.19
CA ALA A 24 -21.98 -10.02 1.02
C ALA A 24 -20.53 -10.49 1.19
N PHE A 25 -19.88 -10.89 0.10
CA PHE A 25 -18.45 -11.24 0.09
C PHE A 25 -17.55 -10.06 0.46
N HIS A 26 -17.84 -8.85 -0.02
CA HIS A 26 -17.09 -7.67 0.40
C HIS A 26 -17.25 -7.38 1.90
N PHE A 27 -18.47 -7.50 2.43
CA PHE A 27 -18.71 -7.30 3.86
C PHE A 27 -18.12 -8.40 4.74
N SER A 28 -18.03 -9.65 4.26
CA SER A 28 -17.29 -10.69 4.99
C SER A 28 -15.79 -10.40 5.03
N LEU A 29 -15.21 -9.90 3.93
CA LEU A 29 -13.82 -9.42 3.92
C LEU A 29 -13.61 -8.23 4.87
N LEU A 30 -14.56 -7.30 4.95
CA LEU A 30 -14.52 -6.20 5.93
C LEU A 30 -14.47 -6.75 7.36
N LEU A 31 -15.32 -7.73 7.67
CA LEU A 31 -15.34 -8.35 8.99
C LEU A 31 -14.02 -9.06 9.31
N VAL A 32 -13.46 -9.82 8.36
CA VAL A 32 -12.12 -10.43 8.50
C VAL A 32 -11.06 -9.36 8.74
N TYR A 33 -11.09 -8.26 7.99
CA TYR A 33 -10.14 -7.16 8.17
C TYR A 33 -10.27 -6.50 9.55
N ILE A 34 -11.48 -6.25 10.03
CA ILE A 34 -11.72 -5.69 11.38
C ILE A 34 -11.23 -6.66 12.46
N LEU A 35 -11.52 -7.96 12.34
CA LEU A 35 -11.02 -8.96 13.28
C LEU A 35 -9.48 -9.01 13.29
N PHE A 36 -8.87 -8.87 12.12
CA PHE A 36 -7.42 -8.74 12.03
C PHE A 36 -6.94 -7.49 12.77
N LEU A 37 -7.54 -6.32 12.52
CA LEU A 37 -7.20 -5.07 13.23
C LEU A 37 -7.32 -5.19 14.75
N ILE A 38 -8.32 -5.89 15.26
CA ILE A 38 -8.50 -6.12 16.70
C ILE A 38 -7.46 -7.13 17.23
N GLY A 39 -7.26 -8.24 16.52
CA GLY A 39 -6.26 -9.27 16.85
C GLY A 39 -4.81 -8.76 16.79
N ILE A 40 -4.56 -7.65 16.10
CA ILE A 40 -3.26 -6.97 16.09
C ILE A 40 -2.94 -6.33 17.44
N SER A 41 -3.96 -5.92 18.21
CA SER A 41 -3.74 -5.36 19.55
C SER A 41 -3.11 -6.37 20.52
N SER A 42 -3.10 -7.67 20.20
CA SER A 42 -2.45 -8.72 20.98
C SER A 42 -1.04 -9.09 20.49
N GLY A 43 -0.49 -8.39 19.49
CA GLY A 43 0.93 -8.48 19.10
C GLY A 43 1.36 -9.72 18.29
N GLN A 44 0.42 -10.55 17.83
CA GLN A 44 0.74 -11.86 17.23
C GLN A 44 0.88 -11.88 15.69
N LEU A 45 0.64 -10.77 14.98
CA LEU A 45 0.54 -10.76 13.51
C LEU A 45 1.51 -9.78 12.85
N SER A 46 2.28 -10.26 11.87
CA SER A 46 3.24 -9.44 11.12
C SER A 46 2.54 -8.39 10.25
N ASP A 47 3.17 -7.22 10.09
CA ASP A 47 2.62 -6.08 9.33
C ASP A 47 2.33 -6.41 7.86
N GLU A 48 3.03 -7.39 7.30
CA GLU A 48 2.89 -7.81 5.90
C GLU A 48 1.51 -8.41 5.62
N TYR A 49 0.98 -9.25 6.52
CA TYR A 49 -0.36 -9.82 6.35
C TYR A 49 -1.45 -8.75 6.45
N LYS A 50 -1.21 -7.67 7.20
CA LYS A 50 -2.15 -6.53 7.31
C LYS A 50 -2.33 -5.85 5.97
N GLY A 51 -1.21 -5.55 5.30
CA GLY A 51 -1.22 -4.94 3.99
C GLY A 51 -1.90 -5.82 2.95
N LEU A 52 -1.63 -7.13 2.98
CA LEU A 52 -2.24 -8.07 2.05
C LEU A 52 -3.77 -8.15 2.22
N ILE A 53 -4.27 -8.30 3.46
CA ILE A 53 -5.71 -8.39 3.73
C ILE A 53 -6.40 -7.08 3.39
N PHE A 54 -5.79 -5.93 3.76
CA PHE A 54 -6.31 -4.63 3.39
C PHE A 54 -6.38 -4.45 1.87
N LEU A 55 -5.35 -4.88 1.13
CA LEU A 55 -5.31 -4.82 -0.33
C LEU A 55 -6.42 -5.67 -0.96
N ILE A 56 -6.65 -6.89 -0.46
CA ILE A 56 -7.73 -7.77 -0.94
C ILE A 56 -9.09 -7.12 -0.68
N PHE A 57 -9.30 -6.60 0.53
CA PHE A 57 -10.51 -5.87 0.91
C PHE A 57 -10.73 -4.65 -0.01
N PHE A 58 -9.71 -3.82 -0.19
CA PHE A 58 -9.77 -2.62 -1.03
C PHE A 58 -10.06 -2.95 -2.50
N CYS A 59 -9.36 -3.95 -3.07
CA CYS A 59 -9.59 -4.42 -4.42
C CYS A 59 -11.01 -4.96 -4.62
N SER A 60 -11.54 -5.70 -3.64
CA SER A 60 -12.91 -6.20 -3.70
C SER A 60 -13.94 -5.06 -3.74
N GLY A 61 -13.70 -3.94 -3.05
CA GLY A 61 -14.55 -2.75 -3.10
C GLY A 61 -14.59 -2.11 -4.50
N ILE A 62 -13.43 -1.97 -5.13
CA ILE A 62 -13.32 -1.43 -6.50
C ILE A 62 -14.03 -2.34 -7.52
N ILE A 63 -13.84 -3.66 -7.42
CA ILE A 63 -14.51 -4.63 -8.30
C ILE A 63 -16.03 -4.58 -8.11
N THR A 64 -16.48 -4.52 -6.86
CA THR A 64 -17.91 -4.44 -6.52
C THR A 64 -18.52 -3.16 -7.06
N PHE A 65 -17.83 -2.01 -6.95
CA PHE A 65 -18.30 -0.76 -7.54
C PHE A 65 -18.56 -0.89 -9.05
N GLY A 66 -17.57 -1.42 -9.78
CA GLY A 66 -17.70 -1.66 -11.23
C GLY A 66 -18.88 -2.58 -11.56
N TRP A 67 -19.17 -3.55 -10.69
CA TRP A 67 -20.30 -4.45 -10.84
C TRP A 67 -21.65 -3.76 -10.58
N ILE A 68 -21.76 -2.91 -9.55
CA ILE A 68 -23.04 -2.34 -9.11
C ILE A 68 -23.44 -1.03 -9.78
N LEU A 69 -22.51 -0.37 -10.49
CA LEU A 69 -22.74 0.95 -11.07
C LEU A 69 -24.00 0.98 -11.95
N ARG A 70 -24.20 -0.09 -12.74
CA ARG A 70 -25.29 -0.25 -13.72
C ARG A 70 -26.40 -1.22 -13.28
N THR A 71 -26.46 -1.59 -12.00
CA THR A 71 -27.54 -2.42 -11.44
C THR A 71 -28.53 -1.60 -10.62
N GLU A 72 -29.73 -2.14 -10.41
CA GLU A 72 -30.77 -1.58 -9.54
C GLU A 72 -30.47 -1.89 -8.06
N VAL A 73 -29.41 -1.31 -7.54
CA VAL A 73 -29.01 -1.38 -6.13
C VAL A 73 -29.20 -0.01 -5.49
N ASN A 74 -29.53 0.01 -4.19
CA ASN A 74 -29.68 1.23 -3.39
C ASN A 74 -28.51 2.20 -3.61
N ILE A 75 -28.82 3.48 -3.83
CA ILE A 75 -27.86 4.55 -4.06
C ILE A 75 -26.82 4.66 -2.92
N ILE A 76 -27.19 4.38 -1.68
CA ILE A 76 -26.29 4.40 -0.52
C ILE A 76 -25.13 3.43 -0.71
N LEU A 77 -25.41 2.22 -1.21
CA LEU A 77 -24.37 1.24 -1.49
C LEU A 77 -23.47 1.70 -2.64
N LYS A 78 -24.04 2.34 -3.67
CA LYS A 78 -23.26 2.92 -4.77
C LYS A 78 -22.31 4.02 -4.28
N ILE A 79 -22.75 4.86 -3.35
CA ILE A 79 -21.90 5.89 -2.73
C ILE A 79 -20.78 5.22 -1.92
N TYR A 80 -21.11 4.26 -1.05
CA TYR A 80 -20.12 3.51 -0.26
C TYR A 80 -19.02 2.90 -1.13
N PHE A 81 -19.39 2.14 -2.17
CA PHE A 81 -18.42 1.52 -3.07
C PHE A 81 -17.72 2.55 -3.98
N GLY A 82 -18.37 3.68 -4.27
CA GLY A 82 -17.78 4.79 -5.02
C GLY A 82 -16.58 5.42 -4.32
N LEU A 83 -16.55 5.42 -2.99
CA LEU A 83 -15.41 5.89 -2.20
C LEU A 83 -14.13 5.07 -2.44
N PHE A 84 -14.25 3.77 -2.74
CA PHE A 84 -13.09 2.93 -3.09
C PHE A 84 -12.46 3.34 -4.44
N VAL A 85 -13.27 3.78 -5.39
CA VAL A 85 -12.75 4.28 -6.68
C VAL A 85 -12.25 5.71 -6.54
N ALA A 86 -12.91 6.55 -5.74
CA ALA A 86 -12.43 7.90 -5.44
C ALA A 86 -11.07 7.87 -4.71
N SER A 87 -10.87 6.94 -3.77
CA SER A 87 -9.56 6.75 -3.13
C SER A 87 -8.49 6.23 -4.09
N ALA A 88 -8.87 5.47 -5.12
CA ALA A 88 -7.96 5.14 -6.22
C ALA A 88 -7.58 6.38 -7.07
N ALA A 89 -8.41 7.41 -7.16
CA ALA A 89 -7.98 8.68 -7.77
C ALA A 89 -6.91 9.40 -6.91
N GLY A 90 -6.95 9.23 -5.59
CA GLY A 90 -5.88 9.67 -4.67
C GLY A 90 -4.51 9.07 -5.00
N PHE A 91 -4.48 7.87 -5.59
CA PHE A 91 -3.24 7.25 -6.08
C PHE A 91 -2.53 8.09 -7.15
N LEU A 92 -3.27 8.84 -7.98
CA LEU A 92 -2.67 9.68 -9.03
C LEU A 92 -1.82 10.82 -8.43
N PHE A 93 -2.20 11.31 -7.24
CA PHE A 93 -1.51 12.40 -6.57
C PHE A 93 -0.28 11.92 -5.77
N SER A 94 -0.35 10.74 -5.14
CA SER A 94 0.78 10.19 -4.39
C SER A 94 0.85 8.67 -4.44
N PRO A 95 1.29 8.10 -5.58
CA PRO A 95 1.34 6.64 -5.78
C PRO A 95 2.15 5.94 -4.68
N SER A 96 3.28 6.54 -4.30
CA SER A 96 4.20 5.93 -3.35
C SER A 96 3.67 5.90 -1.92
N SER A 97 2.90 6.91 -1.49
CA SER A 97 2.27 6.92 -0.16
C SER A 97 1.04 6.03 -0.13
N THR A 98 0.27 5.97 -1.23
CA THR A 98 -0.84 5.03 -1.35
C THR A 98 -0.37 3.58 -1.38
N LEU A 99 0.71 3.25 -2.10
CA LEU A 99 1.31 1.91 -2.07
C LEU A 99 1.84 1.56 -0.68
N TYR A 100 2.49 2.51 -0.01
CA TYR A 100 2.95 2.31 1.36
C TYR A 100 1.78 2.05 2.31
N PHE A 101 0.72 2.84 2.25
CA PHE A 101 -0.50 2.64 3.04
C PHE A 101 -1.17 1.29 2.74
N ILE A 102 -1.29 0.94 1.47
CA ILE A 102 -1.87 -0.33 1.06
C ILE A 102 -1.03 -1.51 1.57
N GLY A 103 0.29 -1.42 1.48
CA GLY A 103 1.20 -2.53 1.85
C GLY A 103 1.53 -2.62 3.33
N SER A 104 1.43 -1.53 4.09
CA SER A 104 1.79 -1.50 5.52
C SER A 104 0.62 -1.23 6.46
N GLY A 105 -0.51 -0.76 5.93
CA GLY A 105 -1.63 -0.24 6.74
C GLY A 105 -1.35 1.13 7.38
N ASN A 106 -0.16 1.72 7.16
CA ASN A 106 0.26 2.97 7.80
C ASN A 106 0.30 4.14 6.80
N PHE A 107 -0.22 5.30 7.20
CA PHE A 107 -0.17 6.52 6.38
C PHE A 107 1.16 7.26 6.47
N GLN A 108 1.87 7.10 7.59
CA GLN A 108 3.16 7.74 7.81
C GLN A 108 4.28 6.81 7.35
N LYS A 109 4.96 7.21 6.27
CA LYS A 109 6.25 6.59 5.93
C LYS A 109 7.22 6.88 7.07
N PRO A 110 8.02 5.90 7.51
CA PRO A 110 9.06 6.15 8.48
C PRO A 110 10.01 7.19 7.89
N PHE A 111 10.50 8.08 8.74
CA PHE A 111 11.54 9.02 8.36
C PHE A 111 12.79 8.23 7.97
N MET A 112 13.19 8.28 6.70
CA MET A 112 14.44 7.66 6.25
C MET A 112 15.59 8.48 6.80
N GLN A 113 16.44 7.86 7.63
CA GLN A 113 17.69 8.49 8.03
C GLN A 113 18.58 8.63 6.78
N GLU A 114 19.07 9.86 6.59
CA GLU A 114 20.01 10.21 5.55
C GLU A 114 21.31 10.66 6.20
N TYR A 115 22.42 10.00 5.87
CA TYR A 115 23.75 10.35 6.35
C TYR A 115 24.54 10.97 5.18
N PRO A 116 25.01 12.23 5.30
CA PRO A 116 25.87 12.82 4.28
C PRO A 116 27.22 12.09 4.25
N ILE A 117 27.71 11.75 3.05
CA ILE A 117 29.03 11.14 2.85
C ILE A 117 30.00 12.23 2.39
N THR A 118 29.78 12.79 1.20
CA THR A 118 30.63 13.85 0.60
C THR A 118 29.86 14.54 -0.53
N ASP A 119 29.98 15.86 -0.64
CA ASP A 119 29.31 16.69 -1.66
C ASP A 119 27.79 16.41 -1.76
N ASN A 120 27.39 15.70 -2.82
CA ASN A 120 26.02 15.34 -3.15
C ASN A 120 25.72 13.84 -2.98
N LEU A 121 26.59 13.11 -2.28
CA LEU A 121 26.44 11.70 -1.96
C LEU A 121 25.88 11.53 -0.54
N TYR A 122 24.82 10.75 -0.45
CA TYR A 122 24.11 10.46 0.79
C TYR A 122 23.97 8.96 0.95
N LEU A 123 24.17 8.46 2.16
CA LEU A 123 23.77 7.11 2.55
C LEU A 123 22.33 7.17 3.06
N HIS A 124 21.45 6.38 2.46
CA HIS A 124 20.06 6.27 2.90
C HIS A 124 19.83 4.87 3.42
N GLU A 125 19.11 4.74 4.53
CA GLU A 125 18.57 3.45 4.95
C GLU A 125 17.63 2.90 3.86
N GLN A 126 17.82 1.64 3.48
CA GLN A 126 17.02 0.97 2.48
C GLN A 126 15.84 0.26 3.15
N GLN A 127 14.68 0.92 3.11
CA GLN A 127 13.43 0.25 3.46
C GLN A 127 12.93 -0.58 2.28
N SER A 128 13.08 -1.89 2.39
CA SER A 128 12.35 -2.84 1.56
C SER A 128 10.92 -2.98 2.10
N MET A 129 9.92 -2.98 1.21
CA MET A 129 8.52 -3.28 1.60
C MET A 129 8.34 -4.74 2.06
N ILE A 130 9.30 -5.61 1.70
CA ILE A 130 9.44 -6.97 2.21
C ILE A 130 10.45 -6.88 3.34
N LYS A 131 10.08 -7.23 4.58
CA LYS A 131 11.04 -7.23 5.70
C LYS A 131 12.19 -8.15 5.30
N SER A 132 13.36 -7.55 5.06
CA SER A 132 14.59 -8.34 4.90
C SER A 132 14.78 -9.11 6.20
N SER A 133 15.03 -10.42 6.12
CA SER A 133 15.40 -11.23 7.29
C SER A 133 16.76 -10.84 7.89
N ALA A 134 17.39 -9.80 7.36
CA ALA A 134 18.63 -9.25 7.87
C ALA A 134 18.44 -8.71 9.29
N LYS A 135 19.37 -9.08 10.16
CA LYS A 135 19.45 -8.62 11.56
C LYS A 135 19.68 -7.11 11.66
N TYR A 136 20.22 -6.50 10.61
CA TYR A 136 20.58 -5.09 10.53
C TYR A 136 19.97 -4.45 9.27
N PRO A 137 19.72 -3.13 9.29
CA PRO A 137 19.21 -2.42 8.12
C PRO A 137 20.25 -2.41 6.99
N LEU A 138 19.77 -2.59 5.76
CA LEU A 138 20.59 -2.39 4.55
C LEU A 138 20.58 -0.91 4.19
N TYR A 139 21.62 -0.46 3.51
CA TYR A 139 21.76 0.93 3.08
C TYR A 139 21.99 1.02 1.57
N LYS A 140 21.73 2.20 1.03
CA LYS A 140 22.01 2.54 -0.37
C LYS A 140 22.72 3.89 -0.45
N VAL A 141 23.67 3.99 -1.37
CA VAL A 141 24.32 5.26 -1.67
C VAL A 141 23.56 5.94 -2.79
N VAL A 142 23.16 7.19 -2.56
CA VAL A 142 22.36 7.99 -3.46
C VAL A 142 23.13 9.27 -3.78
N ARG A 143 23.30 9.56 -5.06
CA ARG A 143 23.73 10.88 -5.53
C ARG A 143 22.51 11.75 -5.78
N LYS A 144 22.41 12.88 -5.09
CA LYS A 144 21.35 13.87 -5.30
C LYS A 144 21.77 14.87 -6.38
N THR A 145 20.94 15.06 -7.39
CA THR A 145 21.14 16.03 -8.49
C THR A 145 19.84 16.79 -8.70
N GLY A 146 19.68 17.91 -7.98
CA GLY A 146 18.43 18.67 -7.95
C GLY A 146 17.28 17.83 -7.39
N SER A 147 16.20 17.69 -8.17
CA SER A 147 15.03 16.85 -7.82
C SER A 147 15.23 15.35 -8.09
N PHE A 148 16.33 14.96 -8.75
CA PHE A 148 16.59 13.57 -9.12
C PHE A 148 17.62 12.93 -8.20
N ASN A 149 17.28 11.74 -7.72
CA ASN A 149 18.12 10.93 -6.85
C ASN A 149 18.55 9.68 -7.62
N LYS A 150 19.86 9.51 -7.87
CA LYS A 150 20.41 8.33 -8.53
C LYS A 150 21.03 7.41 -7.48
N ALA A 151 20.51 6.19 -7.35
CA ALA A 151 21.16 5.16 -6.56
C ALA A 151 22.44 4.69 -7.28
N LEU A 152 23.58 4.80 -6.61
CA LEU A 152 24.88 4.35 -7.11
C LEU A 152 25.19 2.92 -6.65
N SER A 153 24.81 2.59 -5.42
CA SER A 153 24.97 1.26 -4.84
C SER A 153 23.80 0.96 -3.90
N ARG A 154 23.44 -0.32 -3.78
CA ARG A 154 22.30 -0.82 -3.00
C ARG A 154 22.75 -2.02 -2.16
N ASP A 155 21.93 -2.39 -1.19
CA ASP A 155 22.11 -3.58 -0.37
C ASP A 155 23.45 -3.61 0.38
N LEU A 156 23.89 -2.42 0.84
CA LEU A 156 25.08 -2.28 1.66
C LEU A 156 24.75 -2.72 3.09
N ASP A 157 25.42 -3.76 3.56
CA ASP A 157 25.33 -4.22 4.94
C ASP A 157 26.55 -3.72 5.72
N PHE A 158 26.31 -3.01 6.82
CA PHE A 158 27.36 -2.57 7.74
C PHE A 158 27.41 -3.41 9.01
N GLU A 159 26.64 -4.50 9.07
CA GLU A 159 26.48 -5.38 10.23
C GLU A 159 26.07 -4.62 11.52
N GLY A 160 25.40 -3.47 11.35
CA GLY A 160 25.04 -2.58 12.44
C GLY A 160 24.23 -1.35 12.00
N THR A 161 23.75 -0.59 12.99
CA THR A 161 23.13 0.73 12.77
C THR A 161 24.22 1.78 12.66
N VAL A 162 24.26 2.49 11.54
CA VAL A 162 25.17 3.61 11.33
C VAL A 162 24.60 4.81 12.09
N ASP A 163 25.37 5.37 13.03
CA ASP A 163 24.97 6.55 13.83
C ASP A 163 25.62 7.85 13.28
N SER A 164 26.83 7.74 12.73
CA SER A 164 27.47 8.78 11.91
C SER A 164 28.63 8.20 11.10
N ILE A 165 28.92 8.78 9.93
CA ILE A 165 30.10 8.43 9.12
C ILE A 165 31.08 9.59 9.25
N TRP A 166 32.10 9.42 10.09
CA TRP A 166 33.29 10.27 10.04
C TRP A 166 34.30 9.57 9.15
N LEU A 167 34.50 10.09 7.94
CA LEU A 167 35.65 9.71 7.12
C LEU A 167 36.90 10.21 7.86
N ILE A 168 37.66 9.29 8.46
CA ILE A 168 39.03 9.57 8.87
C ILE A 168 39.80 9.80 7.56
N SER A 169 40.13 11.07 7.29
CA SER A 169 41.01 11.48 6.21
C SER A 169 42.44 11.08 6.50
#